data_AF-A0A318DHC0-F1
#
_entry.id   AF-A0A318DHC0-F1
#
_cell.length_a   1.000
_cell.length_b   1.000
_cell.length_c   1.000
_cell.angle_alpha   90.00
_cell.angle_beta   90.00
_cell.angle_gamma   90.00
#
_symmetry.space_group_name_H-M   'P 1'
#
loop_
_entity.id
_entity.type
_entity.pdbx_description
1 polymer ?
#
loop_
_entity_poly.entity_id
_entity_poly.type
_entity_poly.pdbx_seq_one_letter_code
_entity_poly.pdbx_strand_id
1 'polypeptide(L)' 'MGVNLRMANRESVASIPIVRHDGLDTTDDLPRDGRCVTDYWF' A
#
# COMPACT_ATOMS: atom_id res chain seq x y z
N MET A 1 -2.14 11.09 -1.77
CA MET A 1 -3.52 11.05 -1.22
C MET A 1 -3.91 9.60 -1.03
N GLY A 2 -4.54 9.25 0.09
CA GLY A 2 -4.97 7.88 0.39
C GLY A 2 -6.42 7.83 0.88
N VAL A 3 -7.04 6.66 0.78
CA VAL A 3 -8.39 6.39 1.28
C VAL A 3 -8.40 5.14 2.16
N ASN A 4 -9.34 5.04 3.10
CA ASN A 4 -9.44 3.89 3.97
C ASN A 4 -10.21 2.75 3.28
N LEU A 5 -9.67 1.53 3.33
CA LEU A 5 -10.26 0.34 2.68
C LEU A 5 -10.77 -0.72 3.67
N ARG A 6 -10.92 -0.40 4.97
CA ARG A 6 -11.20 -1.38 6.05
C ARG A 6 -12.48 -2.20 5.87
N MET A 7 -13.40 -1.76 5.01
CA MET A 7 -14.66 -2.46 4.71
C MET A 7 -14.65 -3.24 3.40
N ALA A 8 -13.55 -3.21 2.63
CA ALA A 8 -13.42 -3.96 1.39
C ALA A 8 -13.12 -5.45 1.68
N ASN A 9 -13.54 -6.34 0.76
CA ASN A 9 -13.11 -7.74 0.79
C ASN A 9 -11.58 -7.80 0.59
N ARG A 10 -10.91 -8.68 1.36
CA ARG A 10 -9.47 -8.96 1.26
C ARG A 10 -9.02 -9.29 -0.17
N GLU A 11 -9.79 -10.11 -0.89
CA GLU A 11 -9.48 -10.49 -2.28
C GLU A 11 -9.46 -9.27 -3.20
N SER A 12 -10.32 -8.29 -2.94
CA SER A 12 -10.41 -7.05 -3.72
C SER A 12 -9.25 -6.09 -3.46
N VAL A 13 -8.52 -6.24 -2.34
CA VAL A 13 -7.38 -5.38 -1.99
C VAL A 13 -6.02 -6.07 -2.16
N ALA A 14 -5.99 -7.39 -2.39
CA ALA A 14 -4.78 -8.21 -2.34
C ALA A 14 -3.68 -7.74 -3.31
N SER A 15 -4.06 -7.30 -4.51
CA SER A 15 -3.16 -6.87 -5.58
C SER A 15 -2.85 -5.37 -5.56
N ILE A 16 -3.34 -4.61 -4.57
CA ILE A 16 -3.03 -3.19 -4.46
C ILE A 16 -1.53 -3.05 -4.18
N PRO A 17 -0.76 -2.31 -5.01
CA PRO A 17 0.66 -2.10 -4.79
C PRO A 17 0.94 -1.30 -3.52
N ILE A 18 1.99 -1.66 -2.80
CA ILE A 18 2.50 -0.87 -1.68
C ILE A 18 3.42 0.23 -2.25
N VAL A 19 3.13 1.47 -1.86
CA VAL A 19 3.98 2.63 -2.12
C VAL A 19 4.60 3.04 -0.79
N ARG A 20 5.91 3.29 -0.79
CA ARG A 20 6.66 3.71 0.38
C ARG A 20 7.00 5.18 0.21
N HIS A 21 6.75 5.98 1.24
CA HIS A 21 7.09 7.40 1.24
C HIS A 21 8.38 7.66 2.03
N ASP A 22 9.11 8.70 1.63
CA ASP A 22 10.38 9.11 2.24
C ASP A 22 10.18 9.93 3.53
N GLY A 23 9.45 9.36 4.51
CA GLY A 23 9.22 9.97 5.82
C GLY A 23 7.75 10.06 6.23
N LEU A 24 7.52 10.72 7.38
CA LEU A 24 6.18 10.90 7.97
C LEU A 24 5.48 12.17 7.45
N ASP A 25 6.27 13.20 7.11
CA ASP A 25 5.77 14.52 6.68
C ASP A 25 5.92 14.78 5.17
N THR A 26 6.50 13.83 4.43
CA THR A 26 6.69 13.91 2.99
C THR A 26 5.76 12.94 2.27
N THR A 27 5.42 13.27 1.03
CA THR A 27 4.67 12.38 0.14
C THR A 27 5.52 11.92 -1.04
N ASP A 28 6.84 12.08 -0.94
CA ASP A 28 7.77 11.67 -1.99
C ASP A 28 7.88 10.15 -2.00
N ASP A 29 7.71 9.55 -3.16
CA ASP A 29 7.73 8.10 -3.32
C ASP A 29 9.17 7.58 -3.39
N LEU A 30 9.46 6.58 -2.58
CA LEU A 30 10.65 5.76 -2.74
C LEU A 30 10.49 4.79 -3.93
N PRO A 31 11.61 4.27 -4.47
CA PRO A 31 11.57 3.24 -5.51
C PRO A 31 10.70 2.04 -5.11
N ARG A 32 9.85 1.60 -6.04
CA ARG A 32 8.92 0.49 -5.80
C ARG A 32 9.67 -0.84 -5.80
N ASP A 33 9.34 -1.69 -4.84
CA ASP A 33 9.91 -3.04 -4.70
C ASP A 33 9.00 -4.14 -5.31
N GLY A 34 7.89 -3.73 -5.94
CA GLY A 34 6.93 -4.63 -6.60
C GLY A 34 5.96 -5.34 -5.66
N ARG A 35 6.01 -5.05 -4.35
CA ARG A 35 5.14 -5.71 -3.36
C ARG A 35 3.74 -5.12 -3.33
N CYS A 36 2.77 -5.97 -3.03
CA CYS A 36 1.37 -5.66 -2.87
C CYS A 36 0.90 -5.98 -1.45
N VAL A 37 -0.33 -5.58 -1.15
CA VAL A 37 -1.00 -5.83 0.14
C VAL A 37 -0.88 -7.30 0.58
N THR A 38 -1.01 -8.26 -0.34
CA THR A 38 -0.89 -9.70 -0.02
C THR A 38 0.49 -10.12 0.49
N ASP A 39 1.56 -9.42 0.12
CA ASP A 39 2.94 -9.76 0.53
C ASP A 39 3.21 -9.39 2.00
N TYR A 40 2.35 -8.57 2.60
CA TYR A 40 2.43 -8.12 4.00
C TYR A 40 1.30 -8.67 4.87
N TRP A 41 0.32 -9.34 4.28
CA TRP A 41 -0.88 -9.76 5.00
C TRP A 41 -0.72 -11.16 5.58
N PHE A 42 0.19 -11.33 6.55
CA PHE A 42 0.29 -12.48 7.47
C PHE A 42 0.97 -12.08 8.78
#